data_AF-A0A7C5RUI6-F1
#
_entry.id   AF-A0A7C5RUI6-F1
#
_cell.length_a   1.000
_cell.length_b   1.000
_cell.length_c   1.000
_cell.angle_alpha   90.00
_cell.angle_beta   90.00
_cell.angle_gamma   90.00
#
_symmetry.space_group_name_H-M   'P 1'
#
loop_
_entity.id
_entity.type
_entity.pdbx_description
1 polymer ?
#
loop_
_entity_poly.entity_id
_entity_poly.type
_entity_poly.pdbx_seq_one_letter_code
_entity_poly.pdbx_strand_id
1 'polypeptide(L)'
;MSRIIVIGADHAGFELKERIKRYFDDIGVAYKDKGVFSPEPVDYPDVASEVAREISSGKADFGILICGTGIGMSIAANKFPGVRAALVFNEYTARMARAHNNANVLTISGRIFTFEYVKEMINTFLESPFSKDDRHQRRVEKIRDLEQGILSTLFPYFSQLRSLDPEIFSAIVKEVEKQEYALNLIASENMVSLMVLFALFNPMNNKYAEGYPGKRYYGGCEFVDEVEEIARQRVKFLFSAEHANVQPHSGTQANQAVYLACCEPGDKILGFDLSSGGHLSHGAKVNFSGKIYKPVFYSVNPDTHLLNMDQVRDIALRERPKIIIAGASSYPRFIDFKAFSEIAKEVGAYLLADIAHPAGLVAGGVFPNPVPYADFVTFTTHKTLRGPRGAVVLSKSDYAKKIDSAVFPGSQGGPFMHVIAAKAVCFKEAMGDDFKEYCSQVVRNAKAISEEFLKLGYKVITGGTDSHIVLVDITSKGVSGGEVESALYKAGIILNKNVIPFDPRPPMNPSGIRIGTAAITTRGMKEQEARRIVQLIDKVITSRFSDDAITSVRGEVKELCSSFPYYKDILDIFSLS
;
A
#
# COMPACT_ATOMS: atom_id res chain seq x y z
N MET A 1 29.27 -24.23 -24.18
CA MET A 1 27.90 -24.20 -24.75
C MET A 1 27.97 -23.45 -26.07
N SER A 2 27.46 -24.01 -27.16
CA SER A 2 27.37 -23.32 -28.45
C SER A 2 26.45 -22.10 -28.30
N ARG A 3 26.92 -20.91 -28.68
CA ARG A 3 26.12 -19.68 -28.64
C ARG A 3 25.03 -19.74 -29.70
N ILE A 4 23.80 -19.40 -29.35
CA ILE A 4 22.66 -19.38 -30.26
C ILE A 4 22.51 -17.96 -30.81
N ILE A 5 22.62 -17.81 -32.12
CA ILE A 5 22.40 -16.53 -32.81
C ILE A 5 20.97 -16.49 -33.36
N VAL A 6 20.32 -15.34 -33.30
CA VAL A 6 19.07 -15.08 -34.03
C VAL A 6 19.30 -13.95 -35.03
N ILE A 7 18.93 -14.15 -36.28
CA ILE A 7 19.14 -13.19 -37.37
C ILE A 7 17.79 -12.78 -37.97
N GLY A 8 17.62 -11.49 -38.25
CA GLY A 8 16.43 -10.95 -38.91
C GLY A 8 16.77 -9.79 -39.83
N ALA A 9 16.06 -9.72 -40.96
CA ALA A 9 16.14 -8.59 -41.87
C ALA A 9 14.77 -8.25 -42.43
N ASP A 10 14.53 -6.96 -42.69
CA ASP A 10 13.46 -6.54 -43.58
C ASP A 10 13.84 -6.79 -45.04
N HIS A 11 12.94 -6.42 -45.95
CA HIS A 11 13.15 -6.53 -47.40
C HIS A 11 14.46 -5.89 -47.89
N ALA A 12 14.88 -4.76 -47.30
CA ALA A 12 16.09 -4.06 -47.71
C ALA A 12 17.38 -4.74 -47.22
N GLY A 13 17.30 -5.56 -46.17
CA GLY A 13 18.42 -6.36 -45.66
C GLY A 13 18.44 -7.82 -46.13
N PHE A 14 17.42 -8.27 -46.86
CA PHE A 14 17.19 -9.67 -47.20
C PHE A 14 18.40 -10.35 -47.85
N GLU A 15 18.96 -9.77 -48.93
CA GLU A 15 20.09 -10.38 -49.63
C GLU A 15 21.34 -10.51 -48.74
N LEU A 16 21.62 -9.48 -47.93
CA LEU A 16 22.76 -9.49 -47.01
C LEU A 16 22.58 -10.56 -45.92
N LYS A 17 21.35 -10.70 -45.39
CA LYS A 17 20.99 -11.73 -44.42
C LYS A 17 21.27 -13.13 -44.96
N GLU A 18 20.85 -13.43 -46.20
CA GLU A 18 21.08 -14.75 -46.82
C GLU A 18 22.56 -15.05 -47.03
N ARG A 19 23.40 -14.04 -47.30
CA ARG A 19 24.87 -14.23 -47.35
C ARG A 19 25.46 -14.52 -45.98
N ILE A 20 25.01 -13.82 -44.94
CA ILE A 20 25.45 -14.06 -43.55
C ILE A 20 25.08 -15.47 -43.08
N LYS A 21 23.88 -15.94 -43.43
CA LYS A 21 23.42 -17.30 -43.14
C LYS A 21 24.35 -18.36 -43.71
N ARG A 22 24.69 -18.26 -45.00
CA ARG A 22 25.65 -19.17 -45.65
C ARG A 22 27.01 -19.13 -44.96
N TYR A 23 27.48 -17.94 -44.59
CA TYR A 23 28.72 -17.82 -43.84
C TYR A 23 28.66 -18.53 -42.48
N PHE A 24 27.56 -18.41 -41.74
CA PHE A 24 27.37 -19.16 -40.49
C PHE A 24 27.33 -20.67 -40.70
N ASP A 25 26.70 -21.14 -41.79
CA ASP A 25 26.74 -22.54 -42.18
C ASP A 25 28.20 -23.00 -42.45
N ASP A 26 28.98 -22.20 -43.18
CA ASP A 26 30.38 -22.49 -43.51
C ASP A 26 31.29 -22.60 -42.28
N ILE A 27 31.04 -21.78 -41.24
CA ILE A 27 31.83 -21.77 -40.00
C ILE A 27 31.21 -22.59 -38.85
N GLY A 28 30.11 -23.31 -39.11
CA GLY A 28 29.45 -24.17 -38.14
C GLY A 28 28.79 -23.45 -36.97
N VAL A 29 28.31 -22.22 -37.16
CA VAL A 29 27.61 -21.42 -36.14
C VAL A 29 26.10 -21.62 -36.25
N ALA A 30 25.47 -22.08 -35.18
CA ALA A 30 24.02 -22.27 -35.15
C ALA A 30 23.27 -20.93 -35.08
N TYR A 31 22.27 -20.77 -35.96
CA TYR A 31 21.41 -19.59 -35.99
C TYR A 31 19.92 -19.93 -36.18
N LYS A 32 19.05 -19.00 -35.78
CA LYS A 32 17.62 -18.98 -36.09
C LYS A 32 17.31 -17.79 -36.98
N ASP A 33 16.64 -18.00 -38.10
CA ASP A 33 16.17 -16.93 -38.99
C ASP A 33 14.75 -16.51 -38.61
N LYS A 34 14.59 -15.23 -38.26
CA LYS A 34 13.32 -14.56 -37.93
C LYS A 34 13.02 -13.39 -38.87
N GLY A 35 13.78 -13.26 -39.96
CA GLY A 35 13.58 -12.24 -40.97
C GLY A 35 12.53 -12.62 -42.01
N VAL A 36 12.44 -11.80 -43.05
CA VAL A 36 11.64 -12.15 -44.24
C VAL A 36 12.30 -13.25 -45.07
N PHE A 37 11.50 -13.99 -45.83
CA PHE A 37 11.96 -15.06 -46.73
C PHE A 37 11.86 -14.67 -48.21
N SER A 38 11.51 -13.42 -48.51
CA SER A 38 11.41 -12.84 -49.84
C SER A 38 11.82 -11.35 -49.80
N PRO A 39 12.11 -10.72 -50.95
CA PRO A 39 12.42 -9.29 -51.02
C PRO A 39 11.17 -8.38 -51.00
N GLU A 40 9.99 -8.93 -50.70
CA GLU A 40 8.75 -8.14 -50.68
C GLU A 40 8.74 -7.15 -49.51
N PRO A 41 8.28 -5.91 -49.71
CA PRO A 41 8.27 -4.88 -48.67
C PRO A 41 7.53 -5.31 -47.39
N VAL A 42 8.17 -5.05 -46.25
CA VAL A 42 7.61 -5.23 -44.89
C VAL A 42 8.08 -4.11 -43.98
N ASP A 43 7.40 -3.94 -42.86
CA ASP A 43 7.77 -3.01 -41.81
C ASP A 43 8.83 -3.60 -40.88
N TYR A 44 9.96 -2.89 -40.74
CA TYR A 44 11.08 -3.34 -39.92
C TYR A 44 10.75 -3.61 -38.44
N PRO A 45 9.80 -2.90 -37.75
CA PRO A 45 9.51 -3.18 -36.34
C PRO A 45 9.04 -4.60 -36.09
N ASP A 46 8.32 -5.21 -37.04
CA ASP A 46 7.80 -6.57 -36.90
C ASP A 46 8.95 -7.58 -36.79
N VAL A 47 9.93 -7.48 -37.70
CA VAL A 47 11.14 -8.32 -37.70
C VAL A 47 12.04 -8.01 -36.50
N ALA A 48 12.23 -6.72 -36.17
CA ALA A 48 13.01 -6.31 -35.01
C ALA A 48 12.44 -6.92 -33.72
N SER A 49 11.11 -6.94 -33.59
CA SER A 49 10.42 -7.47 -32.41
C SER A 49 10.65 -8.96 -32.22
N GLU A 50 10.64 -9.75 -33.29
CA GLU A 50 10.85 -11.21 -33.21
C GLU A 50 12.26 -11.57 -32.75
N VAL A 51 13.27 -10.91 -33.30
CA VAL A 51 14.66 -11.06 -32.85
C VAL A 51 14.83 -10.61 -31.40
N ALA A 52 14.29 -9.43 -31.06
CA ALA A 52 14.37 -8.87 -29.72
C ALA A 52 13.66 -9.73 -28.67
N ARG A 53 12.54 -10.38 -29.00
CA ARG A 53 11.84 -11.34 -28.12
C ARG A 53 12.70 -12.56 -27.80
N GLU A 54 13.39 -13.15 -28.78
CA GLU A 54 14.26 -14.32 -28.55
C GLU A 54 15.43 -13.96 -27.62
N ILE A 55 15.99 -12.75 -27.76
CA ILE A 55 17.06 -12.25 -26.88
C ILE A 55 16.54 -11.93 -25.48
N SER A 56 15.44 -11.17 -25.39
CA SER A 56 14.84 -10.76 -24.12
C SER A 56 14.38 -11.95 -23.28
N SER A 57 13.91 -13.02 -23.92
CA SER A 57 13.50 -14.27 -23.25
C SER A 57 14.65 -15.24 -22.96
N GLY A 58 15.89 -14.93 -23.37
CA GLY A 58 17.04 -15.80 -23.17
C GLY A 58 17.08 -17.05 -24.06
N LYS A 59 16.27 -17.09 -25.14
CA LYS A 59 16.26 -18.19 -26.13
C LYS A 59 17.38 -18.09 -27.16
N ALA A 60 18.07 -16.95 -27.22
CA ALA A 60 19.25 -16.69 -28.02
C ALA A 60 20.22 -15.80 -27.23
N ASP A 61 21.53 -15.96 -27.51
CA ASP A 61 22.59 -15.18 -26.86
C ASP A 61 22.86 -13.86 -27.58
N PHE A 62 22.80 -13.89 -28.92
CA PHE A 62 23.11 -12.76 -29.79
C PHE A 62 22.11 -12.58 -30.92
N GLY A 63 21.77 -11.33 -31.21
CA GLY A 63 20.91 -10.96 -32.32
C GLY A 63 21.68 -10.24 -33.43
N ILE A 64 21.29 -10.45 -34.68
CA ILE A 64 21.74 -9.68 -35.84
C ILE A 64 20.51 -9.13 -36.57
N LEU A 65 20.41 -7.81 -36.69
CA LEU A 65 19.31 -7.13 -37.36
C LEU A 65 19.79 -6.28 -38.52
N ILE A 66 19.10 -6.39 -39.65
CA ILE A 66 19.49 -5.73 -40.89
C ILE A 66 18.28 -5.02 -41.47
N CYS A 67 18.40 -3.72 -41.72
CA CYS A 67 17.47 -2.99 -42.56
C CYS A 67 18.20 -2.01 -43.46
N GLY A 68 17.48 -1.18 -44.21
CA GLY A 68 18.08 -0.18 -45.10
C GLY A 68 19.25 0.59 -44.46
N THR A 69 19.05 1.17 -43.27
CA THR A 69 20.09 1.92 -42.52
C THR A 69 20.53 1.26 -41.21
N GLY A 70 19.80 0.25 -40.72
CA GLY A 70 19.96 -0.32 -39.38
C GLY A 70 19.36 0.53 -38.23
N ILE A 71 19.08 1.82 -38.46
CA ILE A 71 18.62 2.76 -37.41
C ILE A 71 17.29 2.33 -36.79
N GLY A 72 16.28 2.09 -37.63
CA GLY A 72 14.93 1.73 -37.17
C GLY A 72 14.95 0.42 -36.38
N MET A 73 15.66 -0.58 -36.89
CA MET A 73 15.84 -1.87 -36.22
C MET A 73 16.49 -1.69 -34.83
N SER A 74 17.51 -0.82 -34.73
CA SER A 74 18.15 -0.50 -33.45
C SER A 74 17.17 0.14 -32.47
N ILE A 75 16.35 1.09 -32.93
CA ILE A 75 15.37 1.77 -32.06
C ILE A 75 14.29 0.80 -31.58
N ALA A 76 13.75 -0.02 -32.49
CA ALA A 76 12.68 -0.97 -32.19
C ALA A 76 13.16 -2.09 -31.25
N ALA A 77 14.33 -2.67 -31.51
CA ALA A 77 14.86 -3.76 -30.69
C ALA A 77 15.16 -3.32 -29.25
N ASN A 78 15.64 -2.09 -29.03
CA ASN A 78 15.89 -1.54 -27.69
C ASN A 78 14.60 -1.23 -26.89
N LYS A 79 13.39 -1.50 -27.41
CA LYS A 79 12.15 -1.44 -26.63
C LYS A 79 11.89 -2.69 -25.79
N PHE A 80 12.68 -3.75 -26.00
CA PHE A 80 12.53 -5.01 -25.30
C PHE A 80 13.49 -5.08 -24.10
N PRO A 81 13.00 -5.43 -22.90
CA PRO A 81 13.84 -5.52 -21.71
C PRO A 81 15.07 -6.42 -21.92
N GLY A 82 16.23 -5.98 -21.45
CA GLY A 82 17.49 -6.70 -21.58
C GLY A 82 18.12 -6.66 -22.99
N VAL A 83 17.46 -6.08 -23.99
CA VAL A 83 18.04 -5.90 -25.34
C VAL A 83 18.84 -4.62 -25.39
N ARG A 84 20.11 -4.74 -25.76
CA ARG A 84 21.04 -3.63 -26.04
C ARG A 84 21.48 -3.76 -27.48
N ALA A 85 20.67 -3.21 -28.37
CA ALA A 85 20.90 -3.21 -29.81
C ALA A 85 21.76 -2.02 -30.22
N ALA A 86 22.89 -2.28 -30.88
CA ALA A 86 23.84 -1.26 -31.29
C ALA A 86 23.97 -1.20 -32.81
N LEU A 87 23.72 -0.02 -33.38
CA LEU A 87 24.03 0.26 -34.77
C LEU A 87 25.54 0.42 -34.94
N VAL A 88 26.13 -0.43 -35.77
CA VAL A 88 27.56 -0.44 -36.04
C VAL A 88 27.85 -0.07 -37.48
N PHE A 89 29.02 0.53 -37.70
CA PHE A 89 29.46 0.97 -39.02
C PHE A 89 30.94 0.65 -39.30
N ASN A 90 31.64 0.02 -38.36
CA ASN A 90 33.00 -0.49 -38.51
C ASN A 90 33.36 -1.45 -37.36
N GLU A 91 34.51 -2.13 -37.46
CA GLU A 91 35.03 -3.02 -36.41
C GLU A 91 35.20 -2.33 -35.06
N TYR A 92 35.65 -1.07 -35.04
CA TYR A 92 35.81 -0.30 -33.80
C TYR A 92 34.47 -0.20 -33.05
N THR A 93 33.40 0.20 -33.74
CA THR A 93 32.07 0.32 -33.13
C THR A 93 31.46 -1.03 -32.77
N ALA A 94 31.71 -2.08 -33.56
CA ALA A 94 31.35 -3.45 -33.20
C ALA A 94 32.03 -3.90 -31.89
N ARG A 95 33.33 -3.62 -31.75
CA ARG A 95 34.09 -3.92 -30.53
C ARG A 95 33.58 -3.13 -29.33
N MET A 96 33.38 -1.82 -29.48
CA MET A 96 32.93 -0.95 -28.40
C MET A 96 31.49 -1.25 -27.96
N ALA A 97 30.61 -1.64 -28.89
CA ALA A 97 29.26 -2.09 -28.59
C ALA A 97 29.28 -3.25 -27.57
N ARG A 98 30.17 -4.23 -27.78
CA ARG A 98 30.37 -5.34 -26.84
C ARG A 98 31.14 -4.94 -25.60
N ALA A 99 32.35 -4.43 -25.78
CA ALA A 99 33.31 -4.23 -24.71
C ALA A 99 32.82 -3.22 -23.68
N HIS A 100 32.18 -2.13 -24.09
CA HIS A 100 31.78 -1.06 -23.17
C HIS A 100 30.30 -1.10 -22.78
N ASN A 101 29.43 -1.63 -23.64
CA ASN A 101 27.97 -1.57 -23.44
C ASN A 101 27.33 -2.95 -23.27
N ASN A 102 28.10 -4.03 -23.37
CA ASN A 102 27.60 -5.40 -23.35
C ASN A 102 26.41 -5.61 -24.32
N ALA A 103 26.47 -5.01 -25.50
CA ALA A 103 25.40 -5.08 -26.50
C ALA A 103 25.18 -6.53 -26.94
N ASN A 104 23.94 -7.01 -26.93
CA ASN A 104 23.61 -8.38 -27.33
C ASN A 104 22.91 -8.45 -28.69
N VAL A 105 22.63 -7.31 -29.32
CA VAL A 105 22.11 -7.25 -30.68
C VAL A 105 22.95 -6.32 -31.53
N LEU A 106 23.41 -6.81 -32.67
CA LEU A 106 24.15 -6.07 -33.69
C LEU A 106 23.17 -5.59 -34.75
N THR A 107 23.08 -4.27 -34.98
CA THR A 107 22.26 -3.73 -36.08
C THR A 107 23.16 -3.14 -37.16
N ILE A 108 22.86 -3.46 -38.42
CA ILE A 108 23.71 -3.17 -39.58
C ILE A 108 22.85 -2.63 -40.73
N SER A 109 23.42 -1.76 -41.55
CA SER A 109 22.81 -1.31 -42.80
C SER A 109 23.00 -2.34 -43.92
N GLY A 110 21.90 -2.73 -44.55
CA GLY A 110 21.90 -3.55 -45.76
C GLY A 110 22.22 -2.77 -47.05
N ARG A 111 22.18 -1.42 -47.03
CA ARG A 111 22.41 -0.58 -48.21
C ARG A 111 23.81 0.01 -48.31
N ILE A 112 24.53 0.10 -47.19
CA ILE A 112 25.79 0.84 -47.12
C ILE A 112 27.00 -0.08 -47.26
N PHE A 113 26.96 -1.27 -46.64
CA PHE A 113 28.15 -2.10 -46.47
C PHE A 113 28.14 -3.33 -47.38
N THR A 114 29.32 -3.70 -47.85
CA THR A 114 29.53 -4.97 -48.57
C THR A 114 29.53 -6.13 -47.58
N PHE A 115 29.27 -7.34 -48.09
CA PHE A 115 29.26 -8.55 -47.25
C PHE A 115 30.58 -8.78 -46.51
N GLU A 116 31.74 -8.59 -47.16
CA GLU A 116 33.05 -8.78 -46.50
C GLU A 116 33.24 -7.84 -45.30
N TYR A 117 32.83 -6.58 -45.44
CA TYR A 117 32.91 -5.61 -44.35
C TYR A 117 31.96 -5.96 -43.20
N VAL A 118 30.76 -6.45 -43.54
CA VAL A 118 29.77 -6.91 -42.56
C VAL A 118 30.26 -8.13 -41.80
N LYS A 119 30.92 -9.07 -42.48
CA LYS A 119 31.54 -10.26 -41.89
C LYS A 119 32.60 -9.88 -40.84
N GLU A 120 33.47 -8.92 -41.12
CA GLU A 120 34.45 -8.42 -40.15
C GLU A 120 33.80 -7.82 -38.90
N MET A 121 32.72 -7.02 -39.08
CA MET A 121 31.96 -6.46 -37.96
C MET A 121 31.27 -7.55 -37.13
N ILE A 122 30.67 -8.56 -37.77
CA ILE A 122 30.03 -9.68 -37.09
C ILE A 122 31.05 -10.45 -36.26
N ASN A 123 32.19 -10.82 -36.84
CA ASN A 123 33.25 -11.53 -36.12
C ASN A 123 33.74 -10.71 -34.93
N THR A 124 34.05 -9.43 -35.16
CA THR A 124 34.50 -8.53 -34.09
C THR A 124 33.48 -8.45 -32.95
N PHE A 125 32.19 -8.35 -33.26
CA PHE A 125 31.13 -8.31 -32.25
C PHE A 125 30.97 -9.65 -31.51
N LEU A 126 31.04 -10.78 -32.19
CA LEU A 126 30.87 -12.07 -31.53
C LEU A 126 32.09 -12.44 -30.67
N GLU A 127 33.30 -12.07 -31.09
CA GLU A 127 34.54 -12.40 -30.39
C GLU A 127 34.87 -11.46 -29.23
N SER A 128 34.44 -10.20 -29.30
CA SER A 128 34.76 -9.20 -28.29
C SER A 128 34.12 -9.53 -26.92
N PRO A 129 34.92 -9.69 -25.85
CA PRO A 129 34.37 -9.87 -24.51
C PRO A 129 33.83 -8.54 -23.97
N PHE A 130 32.88 -8.62 -23.04
CA PHE A 130 32.51 -7.44 -22.25
C PHE A 130 33.65 -7.09 -21.29
N SER A 131 34.05 -5.82 -21.25
CA SER A 131 35.05 -5.34 -20.30
C SER A 131 34.48 -5.39 -18.89
N LYS A 132 35.22 -6.00 -17.96
CA LYS A 132 34.88 -6.05 -16.54
C LYS A 132 35.39 -4.82 -15.77
N ASP A 133 35.77 -3.74 -16.46
CA ASP A 133 36.13 -2.48 -15.79
C ASP A 133 34.91 -1.93 -15.02
N ASP A 134 35.11 -1.50 -13.78
CA ASP A 134 34.06 -0.98 -12.89
C ASP A 134 33.20 0.10 -13.54
N ARG A 135 33.80 0.94 -14.39
CA ARG A 135 33.10 2.00 -15.12
C ARG A 135 32.06 1.45 -16.10
N HIS A 136 32.38 0.38 -16.83
CA HIS A 136 31.51 -0.21 -17.85
C HIS A 136 30.41 -1.04 -17.19
N GLN A 137 30.77 -1.85 -16.19
CA GLN A 137 29.82 -2.60 -15.36
C GLN A 137 28.75 -1.67 -14.75
N ARG A 138 29.18 -0.59 -14.06
CA ARG A 138 28.27 0.40 -13.46
C ARG A 138 27.33 1.06 -14.48
N ARG A 139 27.79 1.30 -15.71
CA ARG A 139 26.95 1.91 -16.76
C ARG A 139 25.89 0.93 -17.27
N VAL A 140 26.27 -0.33 -17.47
CA VAL A 140 25.33 -1.39 -17.87
C VAL A 140 24.29 -1.62 -16.77
N GLU A 141 24.69 -1.59 -15.50
CA GLU A 141 23.75 -1.64 -14.36
C GLU A 141 22.78 -0.46 -14.38
N LYS A 142 23.26 0.77 -14.58
CA LYS A 142 22.37 1.94 -14.71
C LYS A 142 21.42 1.85 -15.90
N ILE A 143 21.86 1.29 -17.04
CA ILE A 143 20.97 1.05 -18.20
C ILE A 143 19.89 0.04 -17.81
N ARG A 144 20.25 -1.02 -17.09
CA ARG A 144 19.28 -2.00 -16.56
C ARG A 144 18.30 -1.37 -15.58
N ASP A 145 18.75 -0.46 -14.73
CA ASP A 145 17.88 0.26 -13.80
C ASP A 145 16.85 1.14 -14.55
N LEU A 146 17.23 1.74 -15.68
CA LEU A 146 16.29 2.47 -16.55
C LEU A 146 15.21 1.55 -17.14
N GLU A 147 15.56 0.31 -17.47
CA GLU A 147 14.61 -0.69 -17.98
C GLU A 147 13.64 -1.17 -16.88
N GLN A 148 14.13 -1.26 -15.64
CA GLN A 148 13.39 -1.78 -14.49
C GLN A 148 12.66 -0.72 -13.67
N GLY A 149 12.68 0.55 -14.12
CA GLY A 149 12.00 1.63 -13.44
C GLY A 149 10.49 1.42 -13.34
N ILE A 150 9.91 1.88 -12.23
CA ILE A 150 8.45 1.89 -12.03
C ILE A 150 7.71 2.58 -13.20
N LEU A 151 8.33 3.62 -13.76
CA LEU A 151 7.86 4.39 -14.91
C LEU A 151 7.73 3.55 -16.18
N SER A 152 8.77 2.80 -16.57
CA SER A 152 8.75 1.97 -17.79
C SER A 152 7.72 0.84 -17.69
N THR A 153 7.46 0.37 -16.48
CA THR A 153 6.54 -0.76 -16.24
C THR A 153 5.09 -0.32 -16.16
N LEU A 154 4.77 0.75 -15.44
CA LEU A 154 3.38 1.14 -15.17
C LEU A 154 2.77 2.05 -16.24
N PHE A 155 3.59 2.87 -16.90
CA PHE A 155 3.14 3.81 -17.93
C PHE A 155 2.23 3.16 -19.00
N PRO A 156 2.59 2.01 -19.61
CA PRO A 156 1.74 1.42 -20.64
C PRO A 156 0.36 1.02 -20.12
N TYR A 157 0.26 0.56 -18.87
CA TYR A 157 -1.02 0.16 -18.27
C TYR A 157 -1.91 1.35 -17.98
N PHE A 158 -1.35 2.43 -17.41
CA PHE A 158 -2.12 3.64 -17.15
C PHE A 158 -2.53 4.36 -18.44
N SER A 159 -1.67 4.35 -19.47
CA SER A 159 -2.03 4.89 -20.78
C SER A 159 -3.15 4.08 -21.45
N GLN A 160 -3.13 2.75 -21.32
CA GLN A 160 -4.24 1.90 -21.75
C GLN A 160 -5.53 2.18 -20.97
N LEU A 161 -5.45 2.34 -19.64
CA LEU A 161 -6.62 2.69 -18.83
C LEU A 161 -7.18 4.05 -19.24
N ARG A 162 -6.33 5.05 -19.46
CA ARG A 162 -6.73 6.38 -19.95
C ARG A 162 -7.43 6.29 -21.31
N SER A 163 -6.91 5.46 -22.22
CA SER A 163 -7.52 5.25 -23.53
C SER A 163 -8.85 4.49 -23.46
N LEU A 164 -9.00 3.57 -22.50
CA LEU A 164 -10.20 2.77 -22.31
C LEU A 164 -11.31 3.56 -21.61
N ASP A 165 -10.96 4.23 -20.51
CA ASP A 165 -11.89 4.97 -19.64
C ASP A 165 -11.21 6.26 -19.12
N PRO A 166 -11.25 7.35 -19.89
CA PRO A 166 -10.61 8.61 -19.53
C PRO A 166 -11.26 9.28 -18.32
N GLU A 167 -12.55 9.02 -18.04
CA GLU A 167 -13.27 9.61 -16.92
C GLU A 167 -12.78 9.03 -15.59
N ILE A 168 -12.69 7.70 -15.52
CA ILE A 168 -12.15 7.00 -14.35
C ILE A 168 -10.68 7.33 -14.17
N PHE A 169 -9.89 7.35 -15.24
CA PHE A 169 -8.49 7.77 -15.17
C PHE A 169 -8.36 9.19 -14.59
N SER A 170 -9.15 10.15 -15.09
CA SER A 170 -9.13 11.53 -14.57
C SER A 170 -9.49 11.60 -13.08
N ALA A 171 -10.46 10.82 -12.62
CA ALA A 171 -10.83 10.77 -11.21
C ALA A 171 -9.70 10.19 -10.33
N ILE A 172 -9.02 9.15 -10.80
CA ILE A 172 -7.84 8.56 -10.12
C ILE A 172 -6.72 9.59 -10.00
N VAL A 173 -6.37 10.28 -11.09
CA VAL A 173 -5.32 11.32 -11.08
C VAL A 173 -5.64 12.40 -10.04
N LYS A 174 -6.86 12.95 -10.07
CA LYS A 174 -7.30 13.99 -9.12
C LYS A 174 -7.24 13.54 -7.67
N GLU A 175 -7.59 12.28 -7.40
CA GLU A 175 -7.53 11.73 -6.04
C GLU A 175 -6.08 11.60 -5.55
N VAL A 176 -5.16 11.10 -6.40
CA VAL A 176 -3.74 10.99 -6.05
C VAL A 176 -3.12 12.37 -5.90
N GLU A 177 -3.46 13.35 -6.75
CA GLU A 177 -3.02 14.74 -6.60
C GLU A 177 -3.50 15.34 -5.27
N LYS A 178 -4.75 15.08 -4.87
CA LYS A 178 -5.27 15.52 -3.58
C LYS A 178 -4.48 14.90 -2.43
N GLN A 179 -4.18 13.60 -2.48
CA GLN A 179 -3.39 12.92 -1.45
C GLN A 179 -1.95 13.47 -1.39
N GLU A 180 -1.37 13.84 -2.53
CA GLU A 180 -0.03 14.41 -2.59
C GLU A 180 0.01 15.84 -2.03
N TYR A 181 -0.97 16.69 -2.37
CA TYR A 181 -0.90 18.13 -2.09
C TYR A 181 -1.76 18.62 -0.91
N ALA A 182 -2.59 17.76 -0.31
CA ALA A 182 -3.35 18.08 0.90
C ALA A 182 -2.74 17.42 2.16
N LEU A 183 -2.92 18.07 3.31
CA LEU A 183 -2.57 17.49 4.61
C LEU A 183 -3.70 16.58 5.10
N ASN A 184 -3.44 15.28 5.13
CA ASN A 184 -4.39 14.31 5.68
C ASN A 184 -4.13 14.10 7.18
N LEU A 185 -5.10 14.49 7.99
CA LEU A 185 -5.14 14.36 9.45
C LEU A 185 -6.31 13.49 9.92
N ILE A 186 -6.97 12.74 9.02
CA ILE A 186 -7.98 11.75 9.41
C ILE A 186 -7.30 10.60 10.17
N ALA A 187 -7.65 10.42 11.44
CA ALA A 187 -7.02 9.40 12.31
C ALA A 187 -7.14 7.95 11.85
N SER A 188 -8.10 7.66 10.99
CA SER A 188 -8.31 6.33 10.40
C SER A 188 -7.67 6.15 9.02
N GLU A 189 -6.98 7.17 8.51
CA GLU A 189 -6.33 7.12 7.21
C GLU A 189 -4.81 7.09 7.35
N ASN A 190 -4.20 6.49 6.33
CA ASN A 190 -2.78 6.38 6.17
C ASN A 190 -2.49 6.13 4.68
N MET A 191 -1.22 6.26 4.29
CA MET A 191 -0.79 5.95 2.93
C MET A 191 0.03 4.67 2.95
N VAL A 192 -0.28 3.76 2.03
CA VAL A 192 0.40 2.46 1.92
C VAL A 192 1.65 2.59 1.06
N SER A 193 2.63 1.71 1.24
CA SER A 193 3.80 1.69 0.37
C SER A 193 3.42 1.29 -1.06
N LEU A 194 4.28 1.63 -2.04
CA LEU A 194 4.13 1.15 -3.42
C LEU A 194 4.14 -0.38 -3.48
N MET A 195 4.90 -1.04 -2.60
CA MET A 195 4.96 -2.51 -2.55
C MET A 195 3.64 -3.12 -2.10
N VAL A 196 2.94 -2.49 -1.15
CA VAL A 196 1.59 -2.90 -0.75
C VAL A 196 0.59 -2.66 -1.89
N LEU A 197 0.69 -1.56 -2.64
CA LEU A 197 -0.17 -1.31 -3.80
C LEU A 197 0.06 -2.33 -4.93
N PHE A 198 1.31 -2.69 -5.22
CA PHE A 198 1.61 -3.73 -6.21
C PHE A 198 1.16 -5.11 -5.77
N ALA A 199 1.30 -5.43 -4.50
CA ALA A 199 0.73 -6.65 -3.96
C ALA A 199 -0.80 -6.64 -3.98
N LEU A 200 -1.46 -5.48 -4.00
CA LEU A 200 -2.92 -5.38 -4.16
C LEU A 200 -3.33 -5.55 -5.63
N PHE A 201 -2.56 -4.99 -6.57
CA PHE A 201 -2.77 -5.10 -8.01
C PHE A 201 -2.14 -6.38 -8.57
N ASN A 202 -2.80 -7.53 -8.38
CA ASN A 202 -2.30 -8.79 -8.91
C ASN A 202 -3.42 -9.81 -9.30
N PRO A 203 -3.13 -10.79 -10.19
CA PRO A 203 -4.12 -11.76 -10.68
C PRO A 203 -4.73 -12.71 -9.64
N MET A 204 -4.23 -12.78 -8.40
CA MET A 204 -4.90 -13.53 -7.32
C MET A 204 -6.29 -12.98 -7.01
N ASN A 205 -6.63 -11.78 -7.49
CA ASN A 205 -8.02 -11.28 -7.51
C ASN A 205 -9.00 -12.24 -8.20
N ASN A 206 -8.53 -13.00 -9.20
CA ASN A 206 -9.36 -13.93 -9.95
C ASN A 206 -9.56 -15.26 -9.24
N LYS A 207 -8.77 -15.55 -8.19
CA LYS A 207 -8.77 -16.86 -7.54
C LYS A 207 -9.85 -16.94 -6.47
N TYR A 208 -10.86 -17.78 -6.72
CA TYR A 208 -11.86 -18.16 -5.73
C TYR A 208 -11.31 -19.30 -4.84
N ALA A 209 -11.18 -19.06 -3.54
CA ALA A 209 -10.48 -19.95 -2.59
C ALA A 209 -11.24 -20.17 -1.27
N GLU A 210 -12.53 -20.50 -1.35
CA GLU A 210 -13.34 -20.80 -0.17
C GLU A 210 -12.77 -21.93 0.68
N GLY A 211 -12.87 -21.78 2.01
CA GLY A 211 -12.21 -22.62 3.01
C GLY A 211 -10.91 -22.02 3.52
N TYR A 212 -10.01 -22.89 3.96
CA TYR A 212 -8.72 -22.50 4.57
C TYR A 212 -7.58 -23.30 3.93
N PRO A 213 -6.31 -22.89 4.10
CA PRO A 213 -5.16 -23.61 3.55
C PRO A 213 -5.21 -25.12 3.82
N GLY A 214 -5.05 -25.93 2.77
CA GLY A 214 -5.14 -27.40 2.82
C GLY A 214 -6.56 -27.98 2.98
N LYS A 215 -7.60 -27.14 3.12
CA LYS A 215 -9.01 -27.53 3.28
C LYS A 215 -9.91 -26.57 2.48
N ARG A 216 -9.71 -26.55 1.16
CA ARG A 216 -10.46 -25.70 0.23
C ARG A 216 -11.64 -26.44 -0.38
N TYR A 217 -12.69 -25.69 -0.73
CA TYR A 217 -13.86 -26.18 -1.45
C TYR A 217 -13.60 -26.30 -2.96
N TYR A 218 -12.58 -25.61 -3.47
CA TYR A 218 -12.19 -25.59 -4.88
C TYR A 218 -10.71 -25.98 -5.06
N GLY A 219 -10.39 -26.62 -6.18
CA GLY A 219 -9.02 -27.00 -6.54
C GLY A 219 -8.14 -25.84 -7.05
N GLY A 220 -6.84 -26.09 -7.21
CA GLY A 220 -5.87 -25.14 -7.75
C GLY A 220 -5.52 -23.98 -6.81
N CYS A 221 -5.49 -24.24 -5.50
CA CYS A 221 -5.29 -23.23 -4.46
C CYS A 221 -3.87 -23.23 -3.87
N GLU A 222 -2.93 -23.98 -4.47
CA GLU A 222 -1.61 -24.27 -3.91
C GLU A 222 -0.85 -22.99 -3.53
N PHE A 223 -0.82 -22.01 -4.42
CA PHE A 223 -0.07 -20.76 -4.21
C PHE A 223 -0.83 -19.72 -3.38
N VAL A 224 -2.16 -19.74 -3.39
CA VAL A 224 -2.95 -18.86 -2.52
C VAL A 224 -2.95 -19.37 -1.08
N ASP A 225 -2.87 -20.68 -0.88
CA ASP A 225 -2.64 -21.30 0.42
C ASP A 225 -1.30 -20.88 1.01
N GLU A 226 -0.23 -20.89 0.21
CA GLU A 226 1.09 -20.39 0.61
C GLU A 226 1.03 -18.92 1.07
N VAL A 227 0.39 -18.05 0.29
CA VAL A 227 0.25 -16.63 0.63
C VAL A 227 -0.55 -16.42 1.91
N GLU A 228 -1.66 -17.13 2.08
CA GLU A 228 -2.48 -17.02 3.28
C GLU A 228 -1.72 -17.51 4.52
N GLU A 229 -0.98 -18.61 4.42
CA GLU A 229 -0.17 -19.13 5.53
C GLU A 229 0.98 -18.18 5.90
N ILE A 230 1.66 -17.59 4.91
CA ILE A 230 2.66 -16.54 5.14
C ILE A 230 2.04 -15.34 5.88
N ALA A 231 0.85 -14.89 5.47
CA ALA A 231 0.16 -13.78 6.13
C ALA A 231 -0.17 -14.11 7.60
N ARG A 232 -0.68 -15.33 7.85
CA ARG A 232 -1.01 -15.82 9.21
C ARG A 232 0.23 -15.91 10.09
N GLN A 233 1.33 -16.46 9.58
CA GLN A 233 2.58 -16.58 10.34
C GLN A 233 3.17 -15.23 10.71
N ARG A 234 3.22 -14.29 9.75
CA ARG A 234 3.74 -12.93 10.00
C ARG A 234 2.91 -12.18 11.04
N VAL A 235 1.58 -12.22 10.94
CA VAL A 235 0.73 -11.51 11.91
C VAL A 235 0.75 -12.16 13.29
N LYS A 236 0.82 -13.50 13.36
CA LYS A 236 1.03 -14.20 14.63
C LYS A 236 2.33 -13.78 15.30
N PHE A 237 3.41 -13.68 14.52
CA PHE A 237 4.71 -13.21 15.01
C PHE A 237 4.62 -11.79 15.56
N LEU A 238 4.05 -10.85 14.81
CA LEU A 238 3.95 -9.43 15.20
C LEU A 238 3.25 -9.22 16.54
N PHE A 239 2.20 -10.00 16.82
CA PHE A 239 1.37 -9.81 18.01
C PHE A 239 1.58 -10.87 19.09
N SER A 240 2.46 -11.85 18.86
CA SER A 240 2.66 -13.04 19.71
C SER A 240 1.37 -13.85 19.92
N ALA A 241 0.61 -14.07 18.84
CA ALA A 241 -0.69 -14.74 18.89
C ALA A 241 -0.62 -16.23 18.53
N GLU A 242 -1.52 -17.02 19.12
CA GLU A 242 -1.62 -18.47 18.91
C GLU A 242 -2.31 -18.82 17.59
N HIS A 243 -3.40 -18.12 17.25
CA HIS A 243 -4.15 -18.26 16.00
C HIS A 243 -4.42 -16.90 15.36
N ALA A 244 -4.45 -16.90 14.03
CA ALA A 244 -4.85 -15.75 13.23
C ALA A 244 -5.74 -16.18 12.05
N ASN A 245 -6.84 -15.45 11.86
CA ASN A 245 -7.65 -15.46 10.67
C ASN A 245 -7.49 -14.13 9.93
N VAL A 246 -6.98 -14.18 8.70
CA VAL A 246 -6.63 -13.02 7.87
C VAL A 246 -7.64 -12.74 6.75
N GLN A 247 -8.74 -13.50 6.70
CA GLN A 247 -9.76 -13.39 5.66
C GLN A 247 -10.80 -12.27 5.84
N PRO A 248 -11.03 -11.65 7.03
CA PRO A 248 -12.03 -10.59 7.14
C PRO A 248 -11.80 -9.43 6.15
N HIS A 249 -12.85 -9.07 5.41
CA HIS A 249 -12.80 -8.02 4.40
C HIS A 249 -12.82 -6.61 5.03
N SER A 250 -13.31 -6.47 6.26
CA SER A 250 -13.34 -5.22 7.01
C SER A 250 -13.30 -5.43 8.52
N GLY A 251 -13.00 -4.36 9.29
CA GLY A 251 -12.99 -4.42 10.76
C GLY A 251 -14.34 -4.78 11.35
N THR A 252 -15.43 -4.25 10.78
CA THR A 252 -16.80 -4.59 11.19
C THR A 252 -17.09 -6.07 11.01
N GLN A 253 -16.62 -6.69 9.92
CA GLN A 253 -16.77 -8.13 9.69
C GLN A 253 -15.88 -8.99 10.59
N ALA A 254 -14.67 -8.52 10.92
CA ALA A 254 -13.84 -9.18 11.93
C ALA A 254 -14.54 -9.22 13.30
N ASN A 255 -15.12 -8.09 13.70
CA ASN A 255 -15.96 -8.03 14.91
C ASN A 255 -17.18 -8.95 14.79
N GLN A 256 -17.91 -8.91 13.67
CA GLN A 256 -19.07 -9.77 13.41
C GLN A 256 -18.75 -11.25 13.56
N ALA A 257 -17.59 -11.72 13.07
CA ALA A 257 -17.17 -13.11 13.22
C ALA A 257 -16.98 -13.51 14.70
N VAL A 258 -16.44 -12.62 15.54
CA VAL A 258 -16.31 -12.88 16.99
C VAL A 258 -17.68 -12.98 17.65
N TYR A 259 -18.60 -12.07 17.35
CA TYR A 259 -19.97 -12.14 17.89
C TYR A 259 -20.69 -13.40 17.42
N LEU A 260 -20.60 -13.75 16.12
CA LEU A 260 -21.23 -14.97 15.59
C LEU A 260 -20.64 -16.25 16.20
N ALA A 261 -19.35 -16.24 16.56
CA ALA A 261 -18.70 -17.39 17.20
C ALA A 261 -19.10 -17.60 18.68
N CYS A 262 -19.57 -16.55 19.36
CA CYS A 262 -19.64 -16.51 20.82
C CYS A 262 -20.98 -16.07 21.42
N CYS A 263 -21.85 -15.43 20.63
CA CYS A 263 -23.12 -14.87 21.06
C CYS A 263 -24.29 -15.44 20.26
N GLU A 264 -25.43 -15.56 20.92
CA GLU A 264 -26.74 -15.77 20.31
C GLU A 264 -27.48 -14.43 20.14
N PRO A 265 -28.43 -14.32 19.19
CA PRO A 265 -29.30 -13.15 19.09
C PRO A 265 -29.97 -12.83 20.43
N GLY A 266 -29.93 -11.56 20.83
CA GLY A 266 -30.48 -11.09 22.10
C GLY A 266 -29.54 -11.20 23.30
N ASP A 267 -28.36 -11.81 23.17
CA ASP A 267 -27.32 -11.76 24.20
C ASP A 267 -26.88 -10.32 24.48
N LYS A 268 -26.48 -10.04 25.72
CA LYS A 268 -25.97 -8.72 26.10
C LYS A 268 -24.51 -8.55 25.69
N ILE A 269 -24.17 -7.37 25.18
CA ILE A 269 -22.80 -6.99 24.85
C ILE A 269 -22.47 -5.67 25.55
N LEU A 270 -21.31 -5.59 26.21
CA LEU A 270 -20.85 -4.39 26.91
C LEU A 270 -19.78 -3.67 26.08
N GLY A 271 -20.18 -2.58 25.43
CA GLY A 271 -19.30 -1.78 24.57
C GLY A 271 -18.98 -0.40 25.14
N PHE A 272 -18.01 0.27 24.52
CA PHE A 272 -17.73 1.67 24.82
C PHE A 272 -18.75 2.56 24.13
N ASP A 273 -19.35 3.51 24.86
CA ASP A 273 -20.36 4.40 24.31
C ASP A 273 -19.83 5.24 23.13
N LEU A 274 -20.63 5.35 22.07
CA LEU A 274 -20.23 6.04 20.83
C LEU A 274 -19.96 7.53 21.06
N SER A 275 -20.74 8.19 21.94
CA SER A 275 -20.53 9.62 22.26
C SER A 275 -19.27 9.85 23.09
N SER A 276 -18.74 8.81 23.71
CA SER A 276 -17.52 8.85 24.53
C SER A 276 -16.27 8.40 23.79
N GLY A 277 -16.39 7.91 22.55
CA GLY A 277 -15.28 7.49 21.71
C GLY A 277 -15.32 6.04 21.21
N GLY A 278 -16.41 5.31 21.46
CA GLY A 278 -16.64 3.96 20.95
C GLY A 278 -16.72 3.85 19.42
N HIS A 279 -17.01 2.65 18.91
CA HIS A 279 -17.21 2.40 17.48
C HIS A 279 -18.63 1.88 17.21
N LEU A 280 -19.11 2.07 15.98
CA LEU A 280 -20.44 1.62 15.55
C LEU A 280 -20.65 0.11 15.77
N SER A 281 -19.62 -0.72 15.59
CA SER A 281 -19.69 -2.17 15.77
C SER A 281 -19.62 -2.64 17.22
N HIS A 282 -19.66 -1.72 18.19
CA HIS A 282 -19.63 -2.02 19.62
C HIS A 282 -21.02 -1.87 20.26
N GLY A 283 -22.09 -2.01 19.47
CA GLY A 283 -23.47 -1.98 19.96
C GLY A 283 -24.33 -0.82 19.47
N ALA A 284 -23.86 0.02 18.53
CA ALA A 284 -24.67 1.12 18.04
C ALA A 284 -25.95 0.61 17.36
N LYS A 285 -27.10 1.23 17.68
CA LYS A 285 -28.45 0.80 17.24
C LYS A 285 -28.59 0.58 15.72
N VAL A 286 -27.87 1.34 14.90
CA VAL A 286 -27.93 1.26 13.43
C VAL A 286 -27.07 0.13 12.85
N ASN A 287 -26.11 -0.39 13.61
CA ASN A 287 -25.19 -1.43 13.21
C ASN A 287 -25.74 -2.84 13.53
N PHE A 288 -25.21 -3.90 12.89
CA PHE A 288 -25.60 -5.29 13.20
C PHE A 288 -25.53 -5.60 14.70
N SER A 289 -24.47 -5.08 15.36
CA SER A 289 -24.22 -5.31 16.79
C SER A 289 -25.36 -4.80 17.67
N GLY A 290 -25.92 -3.62 17.37
CA GLY A 290 -27.07 -3.08 18.11
C GLY A 290 -28.44 -3.56 17.61
N LYS A 291 -28.51 -4.19 16.42
CA LYS A 291 -29.75 -4.77 15.88
C LYS A 291 -30.00 -6.20 16.36
N ILE A 292 -28.94 -6.99 16.47
CA ILE A 292 -29.02 -8.43 16.76
C ILE A 292 -28.85 -8.70 18.26
N TYR A 293 -28.00 -7.95 18.95
CA TYR A 293 -27.68 -8.14 20.36
C TYR A 293 -28.28 -7.01 21.22
N LYS A 294 -28.24 -7.17 22.54
CA LYS A 294 -28.68 -6.17 23.52
C LYS A 294 -27.48 -5.35 24.01
N PRO A 295 -27.23 -4.16 23.46
CA PRO A 295 -26.09 -3.37 23.89
C PRO A 295 -26.32 -2.76 25.27
N VAL A 296 -25.29 -2.82 26.10
CA VAL A 296 -25.09 -2.02 27.31
C VAL A 296 -23.76 -1.30 27.16
N PHE A 297 -23.62 -0.13 27.79
CA PHE A 297 -22.45 0.72 27.54
C PHE A 297 -21.78 1.16 28.82
N TYR A 298 -20.45 1.20 28.79
CA TYR A 298 -19.65 1.98 29.73
C TYR A 298 -19.19 3.29 29.06
N SER A 299 -18.75 4.25 29.86
CA SER A 299 -18.33 5.57 29.39
C SER A 299 -17.04 6.00 30.10
N VAL A 300 -16.71 7.28 29.99
CA VAL A 300 -15.57 7.92 30.67
C VAL A 300 -16.07 8.74 31.87
N ASN A 301 -15.17 9.03 32.80
CA ASN A 301 -15.44 9.96 33.89
C ASN A 301 -15.72 11.38 33.34
N PRO A 302 -16.78 12.09 33.79
CA PRO A 302 -17.15 13.42 33.29
C PRO A 302 -16.11 14.52 33.47
N ASP A 303 -15.27 14.45 34.51
CA ASP A 303 -14.32 15.50 34.84
C ASP A 303 -12.98 15.28 34.11
N THR A 304 -12.52 14.03 34.08
CA THR A 304 -11.20 13.66 33.54
C THR A 304 -11.25 13.19 32.08
N HIS A 305 -12.42 12.74 31.63
CA HIS A 305 -12.64 12.04 30.35
C HIS A 305 -11.81 10.74 30.19
N LEU A 306 -11.35 10.16 31.30
CA LEU A 306 -10.64 8.88 31.32
C LEU A 306 -11.62 7.72 31.57
N LEU A 307 -11.30 6.53 31.06
CA LEU A 307 -12.04 5.31 31.38
C LEU A 307 -12.04 5.07 32.90
N ASN A 308 -13.22 4.79 33.45
CA ASN A 308 -13.38 4.43 34.85
C ASN A 308 -13.62 2.91 34.95
N MET A 309 -12.61 2.17 35.38
CA MET A 309 -12.68 0.71 35.45
C MET A 309 -13.66 0.20 36.51
N ASP A 310 -13.89 0.95 37.59
CA ASP A 310 -14.91 0.61 38.59
C ASP A 310 -16.31 0.68 37.97
N GLN A 311 -16.58 1.72 37.17
CA GLN A 311 -17.84 1.83 36.44
C GLN A 311 -18.01 0.66 35.46
N VAL A 312 -16.96 0.29 34.72
CA VAL A 312 -16.99 -0.86 33.80
C VAL A 312 -17.35 -2.13 34.57
N ARG A 313 -16.71 -2.35 35.73
CA ARG A 313 -16.93 -3.52 36.59
C ARG A 313 -18.36 -3.57 37.15
N ASP A 314 -18.87 -2.46 37.66
CA ASP A 314 -20.22 -2.36 38.22
C ASP A 314 -21.30 -2.67 37.17
N ILE A 315 -21.13 -2.14 35.95
CA ILE A 315 -22.03 -2.42 34.84
C ILE A 315 -21.92 -3.89 34.43
N ALA A 316 -20.72 -4.46 34.34
CA ALA A 316 -20.53 -5.86 34.00
C ALA A 316 -21.20 -6.80 35.03
N LEU A 317 -21.05 -6.52 36.33
CA LEU A 317 -21.66 -7.30 37.42
C LEU A 317 -23.18 -7.25 37.37
N ARG A 318 -23.75 -6.08 37.12
CA ARG A 318 -25.21 -5.86 37.02
C ARG A 318 -25.80 -6.48 35.76
N GLU A 319 -25.15 -6.25 34.62
CA GLU A 319 -25.72 -6.60 33.32
C GLU A 319 -25.43 -8.02 32.89
N ARG A 320 -24.32 -8.62 33.38
CA ARG A 320 -23.83 -9.96 33.00
C ARG A 320 -23.75 -10.14 31.47
N PRO A 321 -22.96 -9.31 30.77
CA PRO A 321 -22.82 -9.40 29.32
C PRO A 321 -22.15 -10.72 28.90
N LYS A 322 -22.44 -11.18 27.68
CA LYS A 322 -21.75 -12.32 27.06
C LYS A 322 -20.33 -11.95 26.60
N ILE A 323 -20.17 -10.72 26.12
CA ILE A 323 -18.89 -10.16 25.68
C ILE A 323 -18.72 -8.76 26.26
N ILE A 324 -17.51 -8.47 26.74
CA ILE A 324 -17.04 -7.12 27.02
C ILE A 324 -16.08 -6.71 25.90
N ILE A 325 -16.32 -5.55 25.28
CA ILE A 325 -15.48 -5.01 24.21
C ILE A 325 -14.57 -3.92 24.77
N ALA A 326 -13.26 -4.06 24.60
CA ALA A 326 -12.26 -3.05 24.94
C ALA A 326 -11.63 -2.49 23.65
N GLY A 327 -12.04 -1.29 23.25
CA GLY A 327 -11.56 -0.65 22.03
C GLY A 327 -12.26 0.68 21.77
N ALA A 328 -11.65 1.53 20.95
CA ALA A 328 -12.18 2.88 20.70
C ALA A 328 -11.81 3.39 19.30
N SER A 329 -12.68 4.26 18.77
CA SER A 329 -12.41 5.06 17.56
C SER A 329 -11.86 6.44 17.87
N SER A 330 -12.14 6.96 19.07
CA SER A 330 -11.80 8.33 19.45
C SER A 330 -11.50 8.43 20.94
N TYR A 331 -10.51 7.66 21.41
CA TYR A 331 -9.99 7.73 22.76
C TYR A 331 -8.46 7.86 22.71
N PRO A 332 -7.86 8.94 23.24
CA PRO A 332 -6.46 9.26 23.02
C PRO A 332 -5.50 8.57 24.00
N ARG A 333 -5.98 7.77 24.94
CA ARG A 333 -5.19 7.19 26.05
C ARG A 333 -5.04 5.68 25.92
N PHE A 334 -4.12 5.12 26.70
CA PHE A 334 -3.99 3.67 26.84
C PHE A 334 -5.27 3.03 27.39
N ILE A 335 -5.48 1.77 27.00
CA ILE A 335 -6.58 0.92 27.47
C ILE A 335 -5.97 -0.16 28.37
N ASP A 336 -6.49 -0.31 29.58
CA ASP A 336 -6.05 -1.34 30.52
C ASP A 336 -6.69 -2.70 30.19
N PHE A 337 -6.14 -3.39 29.20
CA PHE A 337 -6.63 -4.70 28.78
C PHE A 337 -6.57 -5.75 29.89
N LYS A 338 -5.67 -5.60 30.87
CA LYS A 338 -5.59 -6.51 32.02
C LYS A 338 -6.79 -6.34 32.92
N ALA A 339 -7.13 -5.11 33.30
CA ALA A 339 -8.32 -4.82 34.11
C ALA A 339 -9.61 -5.28 33.41
N PHE A 340 -9.74 -5.05 32.09
CA PHE A 340 -10.85 -5.59 31.31
C PHE A 340 -10.93 -7.13 31.36
N SER A 341 -9.79 -7.83 31.31
CA SER A 341 -9.73 -9.29 31.36
C SER A 341 -10.14 -9.82 32.73
N GLU A 342 -9.72 -9.15 33.81
CA GLU A 342 -10.11 -9.49 35.19
C GLU A 342 -11.63 -9.34 35.38
N ILE A 343 -12.21 -8.24 34.91
CA ILE A 343 -13.67 -8.01 34.95
C ILE A 343 -14.42 -9.05 34.12
N ALA A 344 -13.96 -9.33 32.90
CA ALA A 344 -14.60 -10.32 32.03
C ALA A 344 -14.63 -11.71 32.68
N LYS A 345 -13.52 -12.14 33.28
CA LYS A 345 -13.43 -13.40 34.03
C LYS A 345 -14.36 -13.43 35.25
N GLU A 346 -14.43 -12.33 35.99
CA GLU A 346 -15.30 -12.23 37.17
C GLU A 346 -16.78 -12.45 36.83
N VAL A 347 -17.23 -11.95 35.68
CA VAL A 347 -18.64 -12.06 35.28
C VAL A 347 -18.94 -13.25 34.36
N GLY A 348 -17.91 -13.98 33.93
CA GLY A 348 -18.03 -15.10 32.98
C GLY A 348 -18.25 -14.68 31.53
N ALA A 349 -17.77 -13.48 31.14
CA ALA A 349 -17.84 -12.95 29.79
C ALA A 349 -16.55 -13.23 28.99
N TYR A 350 -16.65 -13.21 27.66
CA TYR A 350 -15.46 -13.13 26.81
C TYR A 350 -14.94 -11.69 26.73
N LEU A 351 -13.62 -11.53 26.57
CA LEU A 351 -13.01 -10.24 26.25
C LEU A 351 -12.66 -10.15 24.76
N LEU A 352 -13.27 -9.17 24.07
CA LEU A 352 -12.90 -8.75 22.72
C LEU A 352 -12.12 -7.43 22.79
N ALA A 353 -10.84 -7.44 22.43
CA ALA A 353 -10.06 -6.22 22.25
C ALA A 353 -10.11 -5.77 20.77
N ASP A 354 -10.76 -4.64 20.48
CA ASP A 354 -10.74 -4.03 19.15
C ASP A 354 -9.64 -2.95 19.10
N ILE A 355 -8.51 -3.31 18.51
CA ILE A 355 -7.34 -2.44 18.37
C ILE A 355 -7.22 -1.88 16.95
N ALA A 356 -8.31 -1.76 16.19
CA ALA A 356 -8.27 -1.27 14.80
C ALA A 356 -7.45 0.01 14.61
N HIS A 357 -7.60 0.98 15.52
CA HIS A 357 -6.89 2.24 15.53
C HIS A 357 -5.40 2.08 15.92
N PRO A 358 -5.05 1.51 17.09
CA PRO A 358 -3.65 1.41 17.53
C PRO A 358 -2.90 0.15 17.04
N ALA A 359 -3.43 -0.66 16.11
CA ALA A 359 -2.81 -1.93 15.70
C ALA A 359 -1.32 -1.80 15.29
N GLY A 360 -0.97 -0.75 14.53
CA GLY A 360 0.42 -0.47 14.19
C GLY A 360 1.25 -0.09 15.42
N LEU A 361 0.71 0.72 16.33
CA LEU A 361 1.39 1.11 17.57
C LEU A 361 1.62 -0.07 18.52
N VAL A 362 0.69 -1.03 18.56
CA VAL A 362 0.86 -2.29 19.29
C VAL A 362 1.96 -3.13 18.66
N ALA A 363 1.94 -3.31 17.33
CA ALA A 363 2.99 -4.04 16.61
C ALA A 363 4.37 -3.38 16.74
N GLY A 364 4.43 -2.05 16.79
CA GLY A 364 5.64 -1.25 17.00
C GLY A 364 6.10 -1.17 18.46
N GLY A 365 5.34 -1.74 19.42
CA GLY A 365 5.72 -1.81 20.83
C GLY A 365 5.54 -0.52 21.63
N VAL A 366 4.79 0.47 21.12
CA VAL A 366 4.56 1.77 21.78
C VAL A 366 3.12 1.94 22.31
N PHE A 367 2.31 0.88 22.25
CA PHE A 367 0.96 0.81 22.83
C PHE A 367 0.74 -0.57 23.48
N PRO A 368 -0.04 -0.69 24.58
CA PRO A 368 -0.25 -1.97 25.26
C PRO A 368 -0.74 -3.09 24.34
N ASN A 369 -0.13 -4.27 24.44
CA ASN A 369 -0.55 -5.45 23.70
C ASN A 369 -1.72 -6.18 24.41
N PRO A 370 -2.91 -6.33 23.80
CA PRO A 370 -4.03 -7.03 24.41
C PRO A 370 -3.95 -8.55 24.34
N VAL A 371 -3.09 -9.13 23.49
CA VAL A 371 -3.08 -10.58 23.19
C VAL A 371 -2.93 -11.47 24.44
N PRO A 372 -2.08 -11.14 25.44
CA PRO A 372 -1.99 -11.94 26.67
C PRO A 372 -3.27 -11.96 27.52
N TYR A 373 -4.18 -11.01 27.32
CA TYR A 373 -5.33 -10.76 28.21
C TYR A 373 -6.67 -11.10 27.57
N ALA A 374 -6.82 -10.80 26.27
CA ALA A 374 -8.07 -10.96 25.54
C ALA A 374 -8.28 -12.40 25.02
N ASP A 375 -9.54 -12.78 24.86
CA ASP A 375 -9.89 -14.03 24.18
C ASP A 375 -9.82 -13.85 22.66
N PHE A 376 -10.17 -12.64 22.20
CA PHE A 376 -10.17 -12.24 20.81
C PHE A 376 -9.56 -10.85 20.66
N VAL A 377 -8.75 -10.67 19.62
CA VAL A 377 -8.24 -9.36 19.22
C VAL A 377 -8.61 -9.12 17.78
N THR A 378 -9.33 -8.05 17.49
CA THR A 378 -9.70 -7.64 16.13
C THR A 378 -8.98 -6.36 15.77
N PHE A 379 -8.59 -6.23 14.50
CA PHE A 379 -8.08 -4.97 13.98
C PHE A 379 -8.17 -4.86 12.48
N THR A 380 -8.27 -3.63 12.01
CA THR A 380 -8.10 -3.28 10.61
C THR A 380 -6.63 -3.14 10.22
N THR A 381 -6.30 -3.46 8.98
CA THR A 381 -4.91 -3.42 8.50
C THR A 381 -4.47 -2.05 7.94
N HIS A 382 -5.38 -1.11 7.69
CA HIS A 382 -5.12 0.11 6.91
C HIS A 382 -4.86 1.40 7.71
N LYS A 383 -5.05 1.40 9.04
CA LYS A 383 -4.87 2.59 9.87
C LYS A 383 -3.39 2.78 10.22
N THR A 384 -3.03 2.79 11.50
CA THR A 384 -1.63 2.87 11.95
C THR A 384 -0.76 1.71 11.45
N LEU A 385 -1.34 0.57 11.08
CA LEU A 385 -0.60 -0.57 10.52
C LEU A 385 -0.18 -0.38 9.04
N ARG A 386 -0.74 0.63 8.36
CA ARG A 386 -0.31 1.06 7.01
C ARG A 386 -0.40 -0.02 5.91
N GLY A 387 -1.36 -0.92 6.03
CA GLY A 387 -1.64 -1.99 5.07
C GLY A 387 -2.85 -1.74 4.17
N PRO A 388 -3.25 -2.72 3.36
CA PRO A 388 -4.44 -2.61 2.52
C PRO A 388 -5.71 -2.55 3.37
N ARG A 389 -6.84 -2.15 2.78
CA ARG A 389 -8.16 -2.31 3.42
C ARG A 389 -8.45 -3.80 3.67
N GLY A 390 -8.96 -4.10 4.87
CA GLY A 390 -9.06 -5.47 5.38
C GLY A 390 -8.96 -5.49 6.90
N ALA A 391 -9.13 -6.67 7.48
CA ALA A 391 -8.97 -6.89 8.92
C ALA A 391 -8.43 -8.29 9.25
N VAL A 392 -8.13 -8.50 10.53
CA VAL A 392 -7.62 -9.74 11.12
C VAL A 392 -8.40 -10.02 12.40
N VAL A 393 -8.64 -11.30 12.69
CA VAL A 393 -9.01 -11.80 14.02
C VAL A 393 -7.86 -12.62 14.56
N LEU A 394 -7.33 -12.26 15.72
CA LEU A 394 -6.45 -13.10 16.51
C LEU A 394 -7.25 -13.75 17.63
N SER A 395 -6.91 -14.98 17.97
CA SER A 395 -7.57 -15.70 19.06
C SER A 395 -6.62 -16.69 19.74
N LYS A 396 -7.01 -17.14 20.93
CA LYS A 396 -6.41 -18.32 21.58
C LYS A 396 -6.72 -19.58 20.75
N SER A 397 -5.86 -20.59 20.83
CA SER A 397 -5.98 -21.84 20.07
C SER A 397 -7.34 -22.52 20.25
N ASP A 398 -7.90 -22.45 21.45
CA ASP A 398 -9.19 -23.09 21.80
C ASP A 398 -10.37 -22.53 21.01
N TYR A 399 -10.25 -21.31 20.48
CA TYR A 399 -11.30 -20.67 19.70
C TYR A 399 -11.06 -20.68 18.18
N ALA A 400 -9.90 -21.16 17.73
CA ALA A 400 -9.48 -21.13 16.32
C ALA A 400 -10.57 -21.65 15.37
N LYS A 401 -11.10 -22.86 15.63
CA LYS A 401 -12.13 -23.48 14.78
C LYS A 401 -13.46 -22.70 14.80
N LYS A 402 -13.82 -22.09 15.93
CA LYS A 402 -15.05 -21.29 16.04
C LYS A 402 -14.95 -20.01 15.21
N ILE A 403 -13.82 -19.29 15.35
CA ILE A 403 -13.55 -18.09 14.56
C ILE A 403 -13.48 -18.40 13.08
N ASP A 404 -12.75 -19.45 12.70
CA ASP A 404 -12.62 -19.85 11.30
C ASP A 404 -14.01 -20.18 10.71
N SER A 405 -14.84 -20.95 11.43
CA SER A 405 -16.21 -21.26 11.00
C SER A 405 -17.11 -20.01 10.90
N ALA A 406 -16.94 -19.06 11.82
CA ALA A 406 -17.74 -17.84 11.85
C ALA A 406 -17.37 -16.85 10.74
N VAL A 407 -16.11 -16.81 10.33
CA VAL A 407 -15.69 -16.06 9.12
C VAL A 407 -16.23 -16.77 7.88
N PHE A 408 -15.89 -18.04 7.70
CA PHE A 408 -16.35 -18.87 6.59
C PHE A 408 -16.71 -20.28 7.06
N PRO A 409 -17.91 -20.80 6.77
CA PRO A 409 -18.95 -20.24 5.90
C PRO A 409 -19.92 -19.27 6.61
N GLY A 410 -19.63 -18.85 7.84
CA GLY A 410 -20.58 -18.12 8.67
C GLY A 410 -21.01 -16.74 8.15
N SER A 411 -20.06 -15.88 7.78
CA SER A 411 -20.34 -14.46 7.48
C SER A 411 -19.78 -13.95 6.14
N GLN A 412 -18.89 -14.71 5.51
CA GLN A 412 -18.27 -14.38 4.22
C GLN A 412 -18.29 -15.59 3.27
N GLY A 413 -18.13 -15.34 1.97
CA GLY A 413 -17.81 -16.35 0.96
C GLY A 413 -16.31 -16.43 0.70
N GLY A 414 -15.90 -16.48 -0.57
CA GLY A 414 -14.49 -16.54 -0.98
C GLY A 414 -13.61 -15.39 -0.45
N PRO A 415 -12.41 -15.68 0.08
CA PRO A 415 -11.47 -14.67 0.57
C PRO A 415 -10.82 -13.88 -0.57
N PHE A 416 -10.53 -12.59 -0.33
CA PHE A 416 -9.82 -11.75 -1.29
C PHE A 416 -8.31 -12.01 -1.26
N MET A 417 -7.84 -12.98 -2.06
CA MET A 417 -6.45 -13.44 -2.03
C MET A 417 -5.43 -12.35 -2.39
N HIS A 418 -5.75 -11.43 -3.29
CA HIS A 418 -4.91 -10.27 -3.59
C HIS A 418 -4.77 -9.31 -2.39
N VAL A 419 -5.84 -9.12 -1.61
CA VAL A 419 -5.78 -8.34 -0.36
C VAL A 419 -4.94 -9.08 0.69
N ILE A 420 -5.07 -10.40 0.80
CA ILE A 420 -4.25 -11.21 1.73
C ILE A 420 -2.77 -11.15 1.35
N ALA A 421 -2.43 -11.17 0.06
CA ALA A 421 -1.06 -10.94 -0.42
C ALA A 421 -0.53 -9.56 0.01
N ALA A 422 -1.32 -8.51 -0.18
CA ALA A 422 -0.97 -7.17 0.27
C ALA A 422 -0.85 -7.04 1.80
N LYS A 423 -1.70 -7.75 2.57
CA LYS A 423 -1.57 -7.86 4.04
C LYS A 423 -0.24 -8.52 4.40
N ALA A 424 0.15 -9.60 3.72
CA ALA A 424 1.42 -10.28 3.98
C ALA A 424 2.61 -9.34 3.78
N VAL A 425 2.62 -8.51 2.72
CA VAL A 425 3.66 -7.50 2.47
C VAL A 425 3.67 -6.45 3.58
N CYS A 426 2.51 -5.89 3.93
CA CYS A 426 2.38 -4.95 5.05
C CYS A 426 2.93 -5.53 6.36
N PHE A 427 2.61 -6.79 6.69
CA PHE A 427 3.15 -7.42 7.90
C PHE A 427 4.66 -7.60 7.84
N LYS A 428 5.24 -7.86 6.67
CA LYS A 428 6.69 -7.92 6.50
C LYS A 428 7.35 -6.55 6.73
N GLU A 429 6.75 -5.47 6.25
CA GLU A 429 7.21 -4.11 6.57
C GLU A 429 7.11 -3.83 8.07
N ALA A 430 6.00 -4.21 8.70
CA ALA A 430 5.76 -4.00 10.12
C ALA A 430 6.73 -4.76 11.05
N MET A 431 7.37 -5.82 10.55
CA MET A 431 8.41 -6.56 11.28
C MET A 431 9.77 -5.86 11.32
N GLY A 432 9.99 -4.81 10.50
CA GLY A 432 11.25 -4.08 10.42
C GLY A 432 11.43 -3.01 11.50
N ASP A 433 12.67 -2.64 11.79
CA ASP A 433 12.99 -1.62 12.80
C ASP A 433 12.53 -0.21 12.37
N ASP A 434 12.56 0.09 11.07
CA ASP A 434 12.01 1.35 10.52
C ASP A 434 10.53 1.53 10.87
N PHE A 435 9.76 0.44 10.98
CA PHE A 435 8.36 0.50 11.35
C PHE A 435 8.16 0.82 12.85
N LYS A 436 9.05 0.33 13.72
CA LYS A 436 9.05 0.69 15.15
C LYS A 436 9.38 2.16 15.35
N GLU A 437 10.35 2.67 14.59
CA GLU A 437 10.70 4.09 14.60
C GLU A 437 9.54 4.95 14.07
N TYR A 438 8.90 4.53 12.97
CA TYR A 438 7.67 5.14 12.48
C TYR A 438 6.60 5.23 13.58
N CYS A 439 6.31 4.13 14.28
CA CYS A 439 5.30 4.12 15.34
C CYS A 439 5.66 5.05 16.51
N SER A 440 6.94 5.10 16.88
CA SER A 440 7.44 6.03 17.89
C SER A 440 7.26 7.49 17.46
N GLN A 441 7.60 7.81 16.21
CA GLN A 441 7.42 9.15 15.64
C GLN A 441 5.93 9.54 15.54
N VAL A 442 5.03 8.59 15.24
CA VAL A 442 3.57 8.85 15.23
C VAL A 442 3.10 9.38 16.58
N VAL A 443 3.54 8.75 17.68
CA VAL A 443 3.19 9.17 19.05
C VAL A 443 3.85 10.51 19.40
N ARG A 444 5.14 10.72 19.04
CA ARG A 444 5.82 12.01 19.27
C ARG A 444 5.13 13.16 18.55
N ASN A 445 4.73 12.95 17.29
CA ASN A 445 3.96 13.92 16.52
C ASN A 445 2.61 14.22 17.18
N ALA A 446 1.90 13.20 17.68
CA ALA A 446 0.62 13.40 18.35
C ALA A 446 0.76 14.20 19.64
N LYS A 447 1.82 13.95 20.43
CA LYS A 447 2.16 14.75 21.61
C LYS A 447 2.49 16.20 21.24
N ALA A 448 3.30 16.42 20.20
CA ALA A 448 3.64 17.75 19.73
C ALA A 448 2.41 18.56 19.29
N ILE A 449 1.46 17.92 18.57
CA ILE A 449 0.16 18.53 18.21
C ILE A 449 -0.64 18.89 19.47
N SER A 450 -0.77 17.95 20.41
CA SER A 450 -1.51 18.15 21.66
C SER A 450 -0.95 19.33 22.46
N GLU A 451 0.37 19.39 22.64
CA GLU A 451 1.03 20.48 23.36
C GLU A 451 0.83 21.83 22.67
N GLU A 452 0.87 21.87 21.34
CA GLU A 452 0.69 23.11 20.60
C GLU A 452 -0.74 23.64 20.71
N PHE A 453 -1.75 22.77 20.66
CA PHE A 453 -3.13 23.18 20.92
C PHE A 453 -3.32 23.74 22.35
N LEU A 454 -2.71 23.10 23.35
CA LEU A 454 -2.75 23.61 24.73
C LEU A 454 -2.12 25.00 24.84
N LYS A 455 -0.96 25.22 24.20
CA LYS A 455 -0.29 26.55 24.18
C LYS A 455 -1.16 27.64 23.55
N LEU A 456 -1.96 27.29 22.53
CA LEU A 456 -2.85 28.23 21.84
C LEU A 456 -4.21 28.40 22.55
N GLY A 457 -4.39 27.83 23.74
CA GLY A 457 -5.58 27.99 24.58
C GLY A 457 -6.78 27.14 24.13
N TYR A 458 -6.55 26.05 23.41
CA TYR A 458 -7.57 25.04 23.16
C TYR A 458 -7.63 24.03 24.31
N LYS A 459 -8.77 23.36 24.46
CA LYS A 459 -8.92 22.27 25.42
C LYS A 459 -8.66 20.95 24.71
N VAL A 460 -7.59 20.26 25.08
CA VAL A 460 -7.33 18.88 24.61
C VAL A 460 -8.05 17.91 25.55
N ILE A 461 -8.90 17.03 25.00
CA ILE A 461 -9.63 16.03 25.79
C ILE A 461 -8.63 15.08 26.45
N THR A 462 -8.84 14.78 27.74
CA THR A 462 -7.90 14.08 28.65
C THR A 462 -6.57 14.82 28.92
N GLY A 463 -6.37 16.04 28.41
CA GLY A 463 -5.16 16.84 28.59
C GLY A 463 -3.94 16.38 27.79
N GLY A 464 -4.07 15.41 26.89
CA GLY A 464 -2.95 14.84 26.15
C GLY A 464 -3.29 13.59 25.34
N THR A 465 -2.26 12.87 24.90
CA THR A 465 -2.40 11.61 24.17
C THR A 465 -1.24 10.66 24.43
N ASP A 466 -1.56 9.36 24.46
CA ASP A 466 -0.63 8.24 24.47
C ASP A 466 -0.71 7.43 23.16
N SER A 467 -1.41 7.97 22.15
CA SER A 467 -1.74 7.28 20.90
C SER A 467 -1.42 8.16 19.68
N HIS A 468 -1.99 7.82 18.52
CA HIS A 468 -1.92 8.62 17.29
C HIS A 468 -3.08 9.62 17.15
N ILE A 469 -3.98 9.67 18.14
CA ILE A 469 -5.20 10.49 18.11
C ILE A 469 -5.04 11.68 19.06
N VAL A 470 -5.39 12.87 18.58
CA VAL A 470 -5.61 14.05 19.43
C VAL A 470 -7.06 14.49 19.24
N LEU A 471 -7.80 14.57 20.35
CA LEU A 471 -9.18 15.04 20.36
C LEU A 471 -9.23 16.41 21.03
N VAL A 472 -9.69 17.42 20.28
CA VAL A 472 -9.66 18.83 20.70
C VAL A 472 -11.07 19.37 20.77
N ASP A 473 -11.40 19.98 21.88
CA ASP A 473 -12.58 20.83 22.05
C ASP A 473 -12.22 22.26 21.60
N ILE A 474 -12.94 22.73 20.58
CA ILE A 474 -12.72 24.00 19.91
C ILE A 474 -13.75 25.08 20.31
N THR A 475 -14.62 24.78 21.27
CA THR A 475 -15.68 25.70 21.72
C THR A 475 -15.12 26.98 22.33
N SER A 476 -13.91 26.94 22.91
CA SER A 476 -13.23 28.14 23.44
C SER A 476 -12.97 29.21 22.39
N LYS A 477 -13.02 28.85 21.10
CA LYS A 477 -12.90 29.79 19.97
C LYS A 477 -14.25 30.23 19.40
N GLY A 478 -15.37 29.74 19.94
CA GLY A 478 -16.72 30.13 19.53
C GLY A 478 -17.14 29.60 18.16
N VAL A 479 -16.60 28.45 17.73
CA VAL A 479 -16.87 27.81 16.43
C VAL A 479 -17.37 26.38 16.60
N SER A 480 -17.84 25.74 15.53
CA SER A 480 -18.23 24.33 15.49
C SER A 480 -17.27 23.44 14.72
N GLY A 481 -17.30 22.13 15.01
CA GLY A 481 -16.54 21.14 14.25
C GLY A 481 -16.92 21.14 12.77
N GLY A 482 -18.19 21.38 12.44
CA GLY A 482 -18.67 21.46 11.05
C GLY A 482 -18.10 22.66 10.29
N GLU A 483 -18.10 23.85 10.90
CA GLU A 483 -17.51 25.05 10.30
C GLU A 483 -16.00 24.88 10.11
N VAL A 484 -15.30 24.37 11.13
CA VAL A 484 -13.85 24.17 11.09
C VAL A 484 -13.46 23.14 10.04
N GLU A 485 -14.12 21.97 9.99
CA GLU A 485 -13.86 20.93 8.99
C GLU A 485 -14.01 21.47 7.55
N SER A 486 -15.09 22.21 7.29
CA SER A 486 -15.37 22.79 5.97
C SER A 486 -14.33 23.85 5.56
N ALA A 487 -13.98 24.76 6.47
CA ALA A 487 -12.98 25.80 6.20
C ALA A 487 -11.57 25.24 6.01
N LEU A 488 -11.18 24.27 6.84
CA LEU A 488 -9.88 23.59 6.72
C LEU A 488 -9.78 22.78 5.42
N TYR A 489 -10.86 22.13 4.98
CA TYR A 489 -10.88 21.43 3.70
C TYR A 489 -10.57 22.37 2.53
N LYS A 490 -11.16 23.57 2.51
CA LYS A 490 -10.84 24.61 1.51
C LYS A 490 -9.38 25.06 1.59
N ALA A 491 -8.81 25.07 2.81
CA ALA A 491 -7.42 25.40 3.08
C ALA A 491 -6.44 24.23 2.83
N GLY A 492 -6.91 23.08 2.31
CA GLY A 492 -6.07 21.91 2.01
C GLY A 492 -5.76 21.01 3.21
N ILE A 493 -6.43 21.19 4.36
CA ILE A 493 -6.28 20.37 5.56
C ILE A 493 -7.52 19.50 5.73
N ILE A 494 -7.34 18.18 5.70
CA ILE A 494 -8.42 17.20 5.77
C ILE A 494 -8.40 16.56 7.16
N LEU A 495 -9.46 16.74 7.94
CA LEU A 495 -9.66 16.10 9.24
C LEU A 495 -11.14 15.77 9.44
N ASN A 496 -11.51 15.22 10.60
CA ASN A 496 -12.91 14.98 10.94
C ASN A 496 -13.38 15.91 12.07
N LYS A 497 -14.57 16.51 11.90
CA LYS A 497 -15.39 16.92 13.03
C LYS A 497 -15.73 15.69 13.88
N ASN A 498 -15.72 15.83 15.20
CA ASN A 498 -15.93 14.71 16.10
C ASN A 498 -16.65 15.15 17.37
N VAL A 499 -17.58 14.34 17.85
CA VAL A 499 -18.17 14.51 19.19
C VAL A 499 -17.08 14.40 20.26
N ILE A 500 -17.18 15.20 21.30
CA ILE A 500 -16.39 15.02 22.53
C ILE A 500 -17.26 14.30 23.59
N PRO A 501 -16.67 13.64 24.60
CA PRO A 501 -17.45 13.10 25.69
C PRO A 501 -18.33 14.18 26.33
N PHE A 502 -19.61 13.87 26.54
CA PHE A 502 -20.62 14.80 27.06
C PHE A 502 -20.79 16.08 26.20
N ASP A 503 -20.67 15.93 24.88
CA ASP A 503 -20.79 17.05 23.93
C ASP A 503 -22.12 17.81 24.14
N PRO A 504 -22.09 19.14 24.36
CA PRO A 504 -23.32 19.93 24.44
C PRO A 504 -24.01 20.10 23.08
N ARG A 505 -23.34 19.70 21.98
CA ARG A 505 -23.84 19.84 20.61
C ARG A 505 -24.22 18.50 19.98
N PRO A 506 -25.17 18.50 19.02
CA PRO A 506 -25.60 17.29 18.34
C PRO A 506 -24.49 16.69 17.45
N PRO A 507 -24.50 15.37 17.18
CA PRO A 507 -23.44 14.69 16.42
C PRO A 507 -23.15 15.24 15.01
N MET A 508 -24.15 15.83 14.35
CA MET A 508 -23.98 16.42 13.01
C MET A 508 -23.27 17.78 13.03
N ASN A 509 -23.19 18.42 14.20
CA ASN A 509 -22.49 19.70 14.38
C ASN A 509 -21.75 19.75 15.73
N PRO A 510 -20.74 18.87 15.94
CA PRO A 510 -20.16 18.64 17.25
C PRO A 510 -19.23 19.76 17.72
N SER A 511 -18.81 19.68 18.98
CA SER A 511 -17.92 20.66 19.62
C SER A 511 -16.44 20.43 19.36
N GLY A 512 -16.05 19.28 18.80
CA GLY A 512 -14.65 18.90 18.64
C GLY A 512 -14.20 18.59 17.23
N ILE A 513 -12.88 18.44 17.11
CA ILE A 513 -12.18 17.90 15.95
C ILE A 513 -11.26 16.76 16.40
N ARG A 514 -11.13 15.74 15.55
CA ARG A 514 -10.25 14.60 15.79
C ARG A 514 -9.13 14.60 14.76
N ILE A 515 -7.90 14.58 15.27
CA ILE A 515 -6.67 14.69 14.49
C ILE A 515 -5.87 13.40 14.64
N GLY A 516 -5.38 12.89 13.51
CA GLY A 516 -4.51 11.74 13.41
C GLY A 516 -3.12 12.12 12.91
N THR A 517 -2.09 11.46 13.44
CA THR A 517 -0.70 11.71 13.02
C THR A 517 -0.10 10.63 12.13
N ALA A 518 -0.81 9.52 11.89
CA ALA A 518 -0.30 8.38 11.13
C ALA A 518 0.10 8.76 9.70
N ALA A 519 -0.77 9.45 8.97
CA ALA A 519 -0.56 9.84 7.57
C ALA A 519 0.60 10.84 7.40
N ILE A 520 0.64 11.93 8.17
CA ILE A 520 1.74 12.92 8.09
C ILE A 520 3.09 12.30 8.46
N THR A 521 3.11 11.37 9.41
CA THR A 521 4.34 10.70 9.82
C THR A 521 4.83 9.75 8.72
N THR A 522 3.92 9.07 8.02
CA THR A 522 4.26 8.25 6.86
C THR A 522 4.92 9.07 5.74
N ARG A 523 4.57 10.36 5.59
CA ARG A 523 5.25 11.27 4.64
C ARG A 523 6.64 11.71 5.09
N GLY A 524 7.01 11.44 6.33
CA GLY A 524 8.28 11.85 6.92
C GLY A 524 8.23 13.13 7.77
N MET A 525 7.04 13.70 8.01
CA MET A 525 6.90 14.87 8.88
C MET A 525 7.19 14.52 10.35
N LYS A 526 7.80 15.47 11.07
CA LYS A 526 8.23 15.33 12.46
C LYS A 526 7.56 16.39 13.35
N GLU A 527 8.04 16.52 14.58
CA GLU A 527 7.43 17.34 15.62
C GLU A 527 7.34 18.83 15.22
N GLN A 528 8.32 19.33 14.46
CA GLN A 528 8.34 20.72 13.99
C GLN A 528 7.19 20.98 13.01
N GLU A 529 7.01 20.12 12.00
CA GLU A 529 5.91 20.22 11.05
C GLU A 529 4.57 20.00 11.76
N ALA A 530 4.52 19.05 12.72
CA ALA A 530 3.32 18.78 13.51
C ALA A 530 2.83 20.04 14.27
N ARG A 531 3.74 20.80 14.90
CA ARG A 531 3.40 22.10 15.52
C ARG A 531 2.98 23.14 14.48
N ARG A 532 3.68 23.20 13.34
CA ARG A 532 3.32 24.13 12.25
C ARG A 532 1.90 23.89 11.74
N ILE A 533 1.48 22.63 11.59
CA ILE A 533 0.13 22.25 11.18
C ILE A 533 -0.91 22.82 12.16
N VAL A 534 -0.66 22.74 13.47
CA VAL A 534 -1.57 23.31 14.48
C VAL A 534 -1.67 24.82 14.35
N GLN A 535 -0.57 25.52 14.07
CA GLN A 535 -0.57 26.97 13.84
C GLN A 535 -1.36 27.34 12.58
N LEU A 536 -1.30 26.53 11.52
CA LEU A 536 -2.12 26.73 10.32
C LEU A 536 -3.62 26.53 10.62
N ILE A 537 -3.96 25.52 11.40
CA ILE A 537 -5.35 25.29 11.86
C ILE A 537 -5.84 26.49 12.68
N ASP A 538 -5.05 26.95 13.65
CA ASP A 538 -5.39 28.10 14.49
C ASP A 538 -5.55 29.39 13.68
N LYS A 539 -4.68 29.63 12.69
CA LYS A 539 -4.79 30.77 11.77
C LYS A 539 -6.13 30.80 11.03
N VAL A 540 -6.62 29.66 10.54
CA VAL A 540 -7.94 29.56 9.87
C VAL A 540 -9.08 29.82 10.85
N ILE A 541 -9.00 29.30 12.08
CA ILE A 541 -10.04 29.45 13.10
C ILE A 541 -10.11 30.90 13.61
N THR A 542 -8.96 31.49 13.96
CA THR A 542 -8.86 32.82 14.56
C THR A 542 -9.13 33.94 13.57
N SER A 543 -8.89 33.72 12.27
CA SER A 543 -9.29 34.63 11.19
C SER A 543 -10.79 34.62 10.88
N ARG A 544 -11.59 33.84 11.64
CA ARG A 544 -13.02 33.62 11.39
C ARG A 544 -13.29 33.12 9.97
N PHE A 545 -12.42 32.23 9.48
CA PHE A 545 -12.56 31.58 8.18
C PHE A 545 -12.52 32.57 6.99
N SER A 546 -11.75 33.67 7.11
CA SER A 546 -11.62 34.62 6.00
C SER A 546 -11.01 33.95 4.76
N ASP A 547 -11.49 34.33 3.58
CA ASP A 547 -11.02 33.76 2.30
C ASP A 547 -9.52 34.01 2.09
N ASP A 548 -9.00 35.15 2.54
CA ASP A 548 -7.57 35.49 2.49
C ASP A 548 -6.73 34.51 3.33
N ALA A 549 -7.18 34.21 4.56
CA ALA A 549 -6.47 33.27 5.43
C ALA A 549 -6.54 31.85 4.88
N ILE A 550 -7.69 31.42 4.37
CA ILE A 550 -7.88 30.12 3.74
C ILE A 550 -6.96 29.97 2.51
N THR A 551 -6.90 31.00 1.66
CA THR A 551 -6.05 31.00 0.46
C THR A 551 -4.57 30.98 0.82
N SER A 552 -4.16 31.79 1.80
CA SER A 552 -2.79 31.79 2.31
C SER A 552 -2.39 30.44 2.88
N VAL A 553 -3.22 29.86 3.76
CA VAL A 553 -2.95 28.55 4.37
C VAL A 553 -2.92 27.46 3.32
N ARG A 554 -3.79 27.49 2.30
CA ARG A 554 -3.74 26.53 1.19
C ARG A 554 -2.40 26.54 0.45
N GLY A 555 -1.82 27.72 0.24
CA GLY A 555 -0.48 27.86 -0.33
C GLY A 555 0.59 27.21 0.55
N GLU A 556 0.59 27.55 1.84
CA GLU A 556 1.54 27.01 2.83
C GLU A 556 1.41 25.49 2.99
N VAL A 557 0.20 24.95 2.96
CA VAL A 557 -0.09 23.51 3.00
C VAL A 557 0.47 22.81 1.76
N LYS A 558 0.25 23.37 0.57
CA LYS A 558 0.78 22.80 -0.67
C LYS A 558 2.31 22.79 -0.67
N GLU A 559 2.94 23.86 -0.20
CA GLU A 559 4.41 23.95 -0.06
C GLU A 559 4.96 22.92 0.94
N LEU A 560 4.32 22.82 2.11
CA LEU A 560 4.68 21.85 3.12
C LEU A 560 4.57 20.42 2.56
N CYS A 561 3.45 20.07 1.96
CA CYS A 561 3.25 18.77 1.31
C CYS A 561 4.28 18.49 0.21
N SER A 562 4.59 19.49 -0.62
CA SER A 562 5.57 19.33 -1.72
C SER A 562 7.00 19.07 -1.21
N SER A 563 7.32 19.50 0.01
CA SER A 563 8.60 19.22 0.68
C SER A 563 8.70 17.79 1.24
N PHE A 564 7.55 17.09 1.33
CA PHE A 564 7.43 15.71 1.81
C PHE A 564 6.63 14.88 0.78
N PRO A 565 7.19 14.64 -0.43
CA PRO A 565 6.49 13.94 -1.49
C PRO A 565 6.25 12.47 -1.12
N TYR A 566 5.14 11.90 -1.60
CA TYR A 566 4.81 10.51 -1.29
C TYR A 566 4.49 9.69 -2.55
N TYR A 567 3.54 10.13 -3.36
CA TYR A 567 3.15 9.49 -4.62
C TYR A 567 3.61 10.28 -5.85
N LYS A 568 4.62 11.16 -5.69
CA LYS A 568 5.17 11.94 -6.79
C LYS A 568 5.56 11.08 -8.00
N ASP A 569 6.19 9.93 -7.78
CA ASP A 569 6.55 9.02 -8.87
C ASP A 569 5.31 8.52 -9.64
N ILE A 570 4.19 8.27 -8.95
CA ILE A 570 2.91 7.89 -9.59
C ILE A 570 2.35 9.06 -10.39
N LEU A 571 2.38 10.28 -9.85
CA LEU A 571 1.92 11.47 -10.57
C LEU A 571 2.76 11.75 -11.81
N ASP A 572 4.08 11.57 -11.72
CA ASP A 572 4.98 11.69 -12.86
C ASP A 572 4.61 10.64 -13.93
N ILE A 573 4.29 9.40 -13.55
CA ILE A 573 3.74 8.39 -14.48
C ILE A 573 2.44 8.87 -15.14
N PHE A 574 1.49 9.38 -14.37
CA PHE A 574 0.20 9.85 -14.88
C PHE A 574 0.33 11.02 -15.84
N SER A 575 1.29 11.92 -15.58
CA SER A 575 1.54 13.07 -16.44
C SER A 575 2.05 12.67 -17.83
N LEU A 576 2.74 11.53 -17.90
CA LEU A 576 3.24 10.96 -19.13
C LEU A 576 2.16 10.13 -19.83
N SER A 577 1.38 9.34 -19.06
CA SER A 577 0.42 8.33 -19.54
C SER A 577 -0.78 8.93 -20.25
#